data_AF-A0A416T0F6-F1
#
_entry.id   AF-A0A416T0F6-F1
#
_cell.length_a   1.000
_cell.length_b   1.000
_cell.length_c   1.000
_cell.angle_alpha   90.00
_cell.angle_beta   90.00
_cell.angle_gamma   90.00
#
_symmetry.space_group_name_H-M   'P 1'
#
loop_
_entity.id
_entity.type
_entity.pdbx_description
1 polymer ?
#
loop_
_entity_poly.entity_id
_entity_poly.type
_entity_poly.pdbx_seq_one_letter_code
_entity_poly.pdbx_strand_id
1 'polypeptide(L)'
;MLGKDGRLYDSDFDFDGDGELDGYESAVMDDVIFGDGADSEENYEMEDELEEAGLDSLELECMDEDERREAIEDAGFDPDDYNFD
;
A
#
# COMPACT_ATOMS: atom_id res chain seq x y z
N MET A 1 22.16 6.18 12.22
CA MET A 1 23.59 5.86 12.37
C MET A 1 24.21 5.57 11.00
N LEU A 2 25.49 5.91 10.80
CA LEU A 2 26.23 5.50 9.59
C LEU A 2 26.77 4.08 9.83
N GLY A 3 26.23 3.11 9.11
CA GLY A 3 26.65 1.71 9.17
C GLY A 3 28.08 1.54 8.67
N LYS A 4 28.74 0.45 9.08
CA LYS A 4 30.13 0.17 8.63
C LYS A 4 30.24 -0.09 7.13
N ASP A 5 29.14 -0.46 6.49
CA ASP A 5 28.95 -0.59 5.05
C ASP A 5 28.79 0.75 4.32
N GLY A 6 28.76 1.88 5.05
CA GLY A 6 28.61 3.22 4.53
C GLY A 6 27.17 3.62 4.24
N ARG A 7 26.18 2.79 4.58
CA ARG A 7 24.76 3.11 4.45
C ARG A 7 24.24 3.78 5.73
N LEU A 8 23.14 4.52 5.60
CA LEU A 8 22.47 5.16 6.73
C LEU A 8 21.31 4.28 7.17
N TYR A 9 21.35 3.79 8.40
CA TYR A 9 20.25 3.05 9.03
C TYR A 9 19.83 3.74 10.32
N ASP A 10 18.62 3.50 10.82
CA ASP A 10 18.26 4.01 12.15
C ASP A 10 19.00 3.22 13.23
N SER A 11 19.46 3.90 14.28
CA SER A 11 20.14 3.25 15.41
C SER A 11 19.18 2.39 16.22
N ASP A 12 17.87 2.60 16.08
CA ASP A 12 16.84 1.86 16.79
C ASP A 12 16.72 0.40 16.31
N PHE A 13 17.26 0.07 15.13
CA PHE A 13 17.27 -1.30 14.58
C PHE A 13 18.57 -2.09 14.86
N ASP A 14 19.60 -1.43 15.38
CA ASP A 14 20.87 -2.06 15.81
C ASP A 14 20.71 -2.51 17.28
N PHE A 15 20.20 -3.72 17.49
CA PHE A 15 19.82 -4.21 18.82
C PHE A 15 21.03 -4.60 19.66
N ASP A 16 22.12 -5.04 19.03
CA ASP A 16 23.36 -5.41 19.71
C ASP A 16 24.39 -4.27 19.82
N GLY A 17 24.18 -3.18 19.10
CA GLY A 17 24.98 -1.96 19.14
C GLY A 17 26.32 -2.09 18.44
N ASP A 18 26.47 -3.04 17.52
CA ASP A 18 27.72 -3.28 16.81
C ASP A 18 27.93 -2.33 15.63
N GLY A 19 26.92 -1.55 15.26
CA GLY A 19 26.92 -0.58 14.17
C GLY A 19 26.74 -1.19 12.77
N GLU A 20 26.32 -2.44 12.68
CA GLU A 20 25.85 -3.14 11.49
C GLU A 20 24.41 -3.62 11.74
N LEU A 21 23.72 -4.00 10.67
CA LEU A 21 22.46 -4.73 10.80
C LEU A 21 22.72 -6.16 10.37
N ASP A 22 22.44 -7.11 11.26
CA ASP A 22 22.45 -8.52 10.90
C ASP A 22 21.25 -8.87 9.99
N GLY A 23 21.19 -10.14 9.54
CA GLY A 23 20.12 -10.57 8.64
C GLY A 23 18.71 -10.49 9.27
N TYR A 24 18.60 -10.56 10.59
CA TYR A 24 17.33 -10.42 11.31
C TYR A 24 16.98 -8.94 11.52
N GLU A 25 17.92 -8.12 11.98
CA GLU A 25 17.78 -6.68 12.15
C GLU A 25 17.45 -5.98 10.83
N SER A 26 18.13 -6.36 9.75
CA SER A 26 17.83 -5.88 8.41
C SER A 26 16.45 -6.32 7.95
N ALA A 27 15.98 -7.51 8.32
CA ALA A 27 14.64 -7.98 7.94
C ALA A 27 13.54 -7.24 8.73
N VAL A 28 13.78 -6.95 10.00
CA VAL A 28 12.86 -6.12 10.81
C VAL A 28 12.81 -4.70 10.28
N MET A 29 13.96 -4.11 9.91
CA MET A 29 13.99 -2.80 9.27
C MET A 29 13.29 -2.82 7.90
N ASP A 30 13.50 -3.86 7.09
CA ASP A 30 12.83 -4.02 5.80
C ASP A 30 11.31 -4.11 5.98
N ASP A 31 10.83 -4.87 6.96
CA ASP A 31 9.41 -4.97 7.29
C ASP A 31 8.83 -3.64 7.82
N VAL A 32 9.59 -2.87 8.61
CA VAL A 32 9.12 -1.57 9.12
C VAL A 32 9.19 -0.46 8.06
N ILE A 33 10.18 -0.49 7.16
CA ILE A 33 10.37 0.54 6.12
C ILE A 33 9.53 0.23 4.87
N PHE A 34 9.45 -1.04 4.49
CA PHE A 34 8.82 -1.53 3.26
C PHE A 34 7.67 -2.51 3.48
N GLY A 35 7.53 -3.10 4.67
CA GLY A 35 6.46 -4.05 4.99
C GLY A 35 5.12 -3.40 5.36
N ASP A 36 5.11 -2.14 5.81
CA ASP A 36 3.86 -1.36 6.02
C ASP A 36 3.36 -0.67 4.73
N GLY A 37 4.06 -0.87 3.60
CA GLY A 37 3.75 -0.27 2.30
C GLY A 37 3.84 -1.27 1.14
N ALA A 38 3.84 -2.57 1.42
CA ALA A 38 3.60 -3.59 0.41
C ALA A 38 2.09 -3.73 0.14
N ASP A 39 1.39 -2.61 -0.05
CA ASP A 39 0.23 -2.60 -0.92
C ASP A 39 0.76 -2.82 -2.34
N SER A 40 0.81 -4.10 -2.70
CA SER A 40 0.76 -4.63 -4.05
C SER A 40 0.92 -3.59 -5.17
N GLU A 41 2.17 -3.29 -5.55
CA GLU A 41 2.50 -2.47 -6.73
C GLU A 41 2.19 -3.19 -8.06
N GLU A 42 0.94 -3.60 -8.28
CA GLU A 42 0.40 -3.79 -9.63
C GLU A 42 -1.15 -3.82 -9.70
N ASN A 43 -1.90 -3.08 -8.85
CA ASN A 43 -3.32 -2.77 -9.17
C ASN A 43 -4.02 -1.65 -8.35
N TYR A 44 -3.34 -0.98 -7.41
CA TYR A 44 -4.02 -0.21 -6.36
C TYR A 44 -4.20 1.28 -6.63
N GLU A 45 -3.68 1.83 -7.73
CA GLU A 45 -3.90 3.26 -8.03
C GLU A 45 -5.39 3.61 -8.21
N MET A 46 -6.23 2.65 -8.64
CA MET A 46 -7.67 2.85 -8.80
C MET A 46 -8.51 2.49 -7.58
N GLU A 47 -8.11 1.50 -6.77
CA GLU A 47 -8.83 1.15 -5.53
C GLU A 47 -8.69 2.26 -4.49
N ASP A 48 -7.50 2.87 -4.37
CA ASP A 48 -7.29 4.01 -3.46
C ASP A 48 -8.18 5.21 -3.82
N GLU A 49 -8.39 5.52 -5.10
CA GLU A 49 -9.22 6.65 -5.53
C GLU A 49 -10.72 6.42 -5.26
N LEU A 50 -11.21 5.20 -5.49
CA LEU A 50 -12.58 4.83 -5.13
C LEU A 50 -12.77 4.85 -3.60
N GLU A 51 -11.84 4.26 -2.85
CA GLU A 51 -11.91 4.24 -1.39
C GLU A 51 -11.79 5.66 -0.80
N GLU A 52 -10.99 6.54 -1.40
CA GLU A 52 -10.90 7.97 -1.03
C GLU A 52 -12.23 8.70 -1.25
N ALA A 53 -13.01 8.33 -2.26
CA ALA A 53 -14.37 8.83 -2.45
C ALA A 53 -15.44 8.11 -1.61
N GLY A 54 -15.03 7.13 -0.80
CA GLY A 54 -15.92 6.33 0.05
C GLY A 54 -16.66 5.23 -0.69
N LEU A 55 -16.16 4.80 -1.85
CA LEU A 55 -16.65 3.66 -2.61
C LEU A 55 -15.76 2.45 -2.35
N ASP A 56 -16.34 1.41 -1.74
CA ASP A 56 -15.66 0.14 -1.50
C ASP A 56 -15.76 -0.76 -2.75
N SER A 57 -14.63 -1.24 -3.27
CA SER A 57 -14.59 -2.04 -4.50
C SER A 57 -15.37 -3.36 -4.36
N LEU A 58 -15.34 -3.97 -3.16
CA LEU A 58 -16.09 -5.19 -2.84
C LEU A 58 -17.60 -4.93 -2.79
N GLU A 59 -18.03 -3.77 -2.27
CA GLU A 59 -19.43 -3.33 -2.31
C GLU A 59 -19.91 -3.08 -3.76
N LEU A 60 -19.10 -2.40 -4.58
CA LEU A 60 -19.38 -2.18 -6.00
C LEU A 60 -19.49 -3.49 -6.80
N GLU A 61 -18.65 -4.49 -6.50
CA GLU A 61 -18.73 -5.83 -7.12
C GLU A 61 -20.00 -6.59 -6.71
N CYS A 62 -20.53 -6.32 -5.50
CA CYS A 62 -21.78 -6.92 -5.01
C CYS A 62 -23.04 -6.22 -5.53
N MET A 63 -22.92 -5.03 -6.12
CA MET A 63 -24.03 -4.25 -6.69
C MET A 63 -24.36 -4.69 -8.12
N ASP A 64 -25.60 -4.41 -8.54
CA ASP A 64 -25.99 -4.56 -9.95
C ASP A 64 -25.25 -3.51 -10.82
N GLU A 65 -25.01 -3.83 -12.10
CA GLU A 65 -24.23 -2.95 -13.01
C GLU A 65 -24.77 -1.52 -13.09
N ASP A 66 -26.10 -1.36 -13.13
CA ASP A 66 -26.73 -0.03 -13.16
C ASP A 66 -26.50 0.77 -11.86
N GLU A 67 -26.54 0.10 -10.70
CA GLU A 67 -26.34 0.71 -9.37
C GLU A 67 -24.86 1.06 -9.14
N ARG A 68 -23.96 0.18 -9.56
CA ARG A 68 -22.51 0.40 -9.55
C ARG A 68 -22.12 1.63 -10.40
N ARG A 69 -22.68 1.74 -11.61
CA ARG A 69 -22.44 2.89 -12.50
C ARG A 69 -22.92 4.19 -11.86
N GLU A 70 -24.08 4.19 -11.22
CA GLU A 70 -24.63 5.36 -10.52
C GLU A 70 -23.73 5.78 -9.34
N ALA A 71 -23.25 4.82 -8.54
CA ALA A 71 -22.35 5.09 -7.42
C ALA A 71 -21.01 5.71 -7.86
N ILE A 72 -20.41 5.20 -8.93
CA ILE A 72 -19.14 5.71 -9.49
C ILE A 72 -19.33 7.12 -10.08
N GLU A 73 -20.44 7.37 -10.78
CA GLU A 73 -20.77 8.70 -11.34
C GLU A 73 -21.05 9.73 -10.23
N ASP A 74 -21.73 9.34 -9.13
CA ASP A 74 -22.00 10.22 -7.98
C ASP A 74 -20.71 10.61 -7.24
N ALA A 75 -19.73 9.72 -7.20
CA ALA A 75 -18.38 9.99 -6.71
C ALA A 75 -17.52 10.85 -7.66
N GLY A 76 -17.97 11.03 -8.91
CA GLY A 76 -17.29 11.87 -9.91
C GLY A 76 -16.27 11.14 -10.78
N PHE A 77 -16.34 9.82 -10.86
CA PHE A 77 -15.50 8.98 -11.70
C PHE A 77 -16.25 8.49 -12.95
N ASP A 78 -15.50 8.04 -13.98
CA ASP A 78 -16.10 7.41 -15.16
C ASP A 78 -16.29 5.91 -14.92
N PRO A 79 -17.52 5.38 -14.91
CA PRO A 79 -17.75 3.95 -14.72
C PRO A 79 -17.13 3.07 -15.79
N ASP A 80 -16.83 3.60 -16.98
CA ASP A 80 -16.19 2.82 -18.06
C ASP A 80 -14.69 2.63 -17.82
N ASP A 81 -14.07 3.36 -16.87
CA ASP A 81 -12.66 3.19 -16.49
C ASP A 81 -12.43 1.97 -15.58
N TYR A 82 -13.50 1.42 -14.99
CA TYR A 82 -13.43 0.30 -14.06
C TYR A 82 -14.07 -0.95 -14.65
N ASN A 83 -13.26 -1.98 -14.91
CA ASN A 83 -13.74 -3.26 -15.41
C ASN A 83 -13.87 -4.26 -14.26
N PHE A 84 -15.08 -4.33 -13.70
CA PHE A 84 -15.46 -5.35 -12.70
C PHE A 84 -15.92 -6.61 -13.46
N ASP A 85 -15.11 -7.68 -13.37
CA ASP A 85 -15.35 -8.99 -14.03
C ASP A 85 -16.39 -9.86 -13.31
#